data_AF-A0AAV7FA89-F1
#
_entry.id   AF-A0AAV7FA89-F1
#
_cell.length_a   1.000
_cell.length_b   1.000
_cell.length_c   1.000
_cell.angle_alpha   90.00
_cell.angle_beta   90.00
_cell.angle_gamma   90.00
#
_symmetry.space_group_name_H-M   'P 1'
#
loop_
_entity.id
_entity.type
_entity.pdbx_description
1 polymer ?
#
loop_
_entity_poly.entity_id
_entity_poly.type
_entity_poly.pdbx_seq_one_letter_code
_entity_poly.pdbx_strand_id
1 'polypeptide(L)'
;MANSASRNAAPYPLPVPSPRSPPKYPDVCGRHRKQAELQVLNREIGFLEEELQSLDTLHPASKCCKEIHEFMGKNPDPLIHLDLKVHRSSRFWKWLCSKAVRVAVPAVAATAITTAWRNVPSDHVAISQNSPVRNVVHAVVTGLILLVERLLVFSQNVRENIVV
;
A
#
# COMPACT_ATOMS: atom_id res chain seq x y z
N MET A 1 -71.43 -86.18 -2.91
CA MET A 1 -70.04 -86.25 -3.44
C MET A 1 -69.73 -84.93 -4.14
N ALA A 2 -68.87 -84.09 -3.56
CA ALA A 2 -67.95 -83.17 -4.24
C ALA A 2 -67.21 -82.31 -3.20
N ASN A 3 -65.89 -82.47 -3.19
CA ASN A 3 -64.88 -81.75 -2.40
C ASN A 3 -64.69 -80.31 -2.88
N SER A 4 -64.17 -79.43 -2.01
CA SER A 4 -62.92 -78.66 -2.21
C SER A 4 -62.82 -77.55 -1.15
N ALA A 5 -61.96 -77.73 -0.14
CA ALA A 5 -60.54 -77.40 -0.14
C ALA A 5 -60.29 -75.97 0.38
N SER A 6 -59.85 -75.96 1.64
CA SER A 6 -59.14 -74.90 2.34
C SER A 6 -58.17 -74.13 1.43
N ARG A 7 -58.35 -72.82 1.33
CA ARG A 7 -57.29 -71.91 0.89
C ARG A 7 -56.71 -71.24 2.12
N ASN A 8 -55.66 -71.84 2.65
CA ASN A 8 -54.76 -71.24 3.62
C ASN A 8 -54.22 -69.91 3.06
N ALA A 9 -54.64 -68.78 3.61
CA ALA A 9 -54.02 -67.49 3.35
C ALA A 9 -52.77 -67.38 4.22
N ALA A 10 -51.59 -67.37 3.60
CA ALA A 10 -50.32 -67.17 4.30
C ALA A 10 -50.26 -65.77 4.95
N PRO A 11 -49.71 -65.61 6.17
CA PRO A 11 -49.56 -64.29 6.79
C PRO A 11 -48.52 -63.44 6.04
N TYR A 12 -48.90 -62.25 5.59
CA TYR A 12 -47.97 -61.26 5.04
C TYR A 12 -47.04 -60.73 6.17
N PRO A 13 -45.72 -60.62 5.97
CA PRO A 13 -44.82 -60.00 6.94
C PRO A 13 -45.12 -58.50 7.05
N LEU A 14 -45.32 -58.00 8.28
CA LEU A 14 -45.41 -56.56 8.54
C LEU A 14 -44.03 -55.90 8.33
N PRO A 15 -43.94 -54.65 7.81
CA PRO A 15 -42.67 -53.97 7.65
C PRO A 15 -42.03 -53.72 9.01
N VAL A 16 -40.77 -54.11 9.18
CA VAL A 16 -39.99 -53.79 10.39
C VAL A 16 -39.82 -52.27 10.46
N PRO A 17 -40.13 -51.59 11.57
CA PRO A 17 -39.94 -50.16 11.69
C PRO A 17 -38.45 -49.82 11.55
N SER A 18 -38.12 -48.97 10.59
CA SER A 18 -36.75 -48.48 10.40
C SER A 18 -36.25 -47.79 11.67
N PRO A 19 -34.98 -48.00 12.08
CA PRO A 19 -34.42 -47.35 13.25
C PRO A 19 -34.50 -45.83 13.10
N ARG A 20 -35.06 -45.14 14.10
CA ARG A 20 -35.05 -43.67 14.16
C ARG A 20 -33.60 -43.20 14.16
N SER A 21 -33.31 -42.15 13.39
CA SER A 21 -32.01 -41.49 13.44
C SER A 21 -31.74 -40.98 14.87
N PRO A 22 -30.48 -41.01 15.33
CA PRO A 22 -30.13 -40.50 16.65
C PRO A 22 -30.65 -39.06 16.85
N PRO A 23 -31.07 -38.68 18.06
CA PRO A 23 -31.46 -37.31 18.37
C PRO A 23 -30.36 -36.34 17.90
N LYS A 24 -30.78 -35.26 17.24
CA LYS A 24 -29.85 -34.23 16.74
C LYS A 24 -29.12 -33.63 17.94
N TYR A 25 -27.89 -34.08 18.20
CA TYR A 25 -27.10 -33.59 19.32
C TYR A 25 -26.85 -32.08 19.14
N PRO A 26 -26.97 -31.27 20.20
CA PRO A 26 -26.60 -29.87 20.10
C PRO A 26 -25.11 -29.79 19.74
N ASP A 27 -24.78 -28.98 18.74
CA ASP A 27 -23.39 -28.69 18.35
C ASP A 27 -22.71 -27.84 19.43
N VAL A 28 -22.51 -28.45 20.61
CA VAL A 28 -21.83 -27.83 21.74
C VAL A 28 -20.38 -27.56 21.36
N CYS A 29 -19.73 -28.43 20.58
CA CYS A 29 -18.32 -28.28 20.22
C CYS A 29 -18.08 -27.07 19.29
N GLY A 30 -18.97 -26.85 18.31
CA GLY A 30 -18.88 -25.69 17.41
C GLY A 30 -19.11 -24.36 18.11
N ARG A 31 -20.02 -24.31 19.10
CA ARG A 31 -20.25 -23.09 19.90
C ARG A 31 -19.05 -22.71 20.76
N HIS A 32 -18.43 -23.65 21.46
CA HIS A 32 -17.24 -23.37 22.27
C HIS A 32 -16.07 -22.89 21.40
N ARG A 33 -15.85 -23.51 20.24
CA ARG A 33 -14.80 -23.08 19.31
C ARG A 33 -15.01 -21.64 18.84
N LYS A 34 -16.23 -21.31 18.40
CA LYS A 34 -16.56 -19.94 17.97
C LYS A 34 -16.43 -18.94 19.12
N GLN A 35 -16.80 -19.31 20.33
CA GLN A 35 -16.65 -18.44 21.50
C GLN A 35 -15.17 -18.21 21.85
N ALA A 36 -14.31 -19.22 21.71
CA ALA A 36 -12.87 -19.08 21.89
C ALA A 36 -12.26 -18.18 20.80
N GLU A 37 -12.66 -18.34 19.54
CA GLU A 37 -12.25 -17.46 18.43
C GLU A 37 -12.66 -16.00 18.69
N LEU A 38 -13.88 -15.76 19.17
CA LEU A 38 -14.33 -14.42 19.56
C LEU A 38 -13.50 -13.85 20.72
N GLN A 39 -13.14 -14.66 21.72
CA GLN A 39 -12.29 -14.20 22.82
C GLN A 39 -10.89 -13.83 22.36
N VAL A 40 -10.30 -14.60 21.45
CA VAL A 40 -9.00 -14.29 20.85
C VAL A 40 -9.09 -12.98 20.07
N LEU A 41 -10.08 -12.86 19.19
CA LEU A 41 -10.28 -11.65 18.38
C LEU A 41 -10.47 -10.41 19.25
N ASN A 42 -11.25 -10.51 20.32
CA ASN A 42 -11.48 -9.38 21.23
C ASN A 42 -10.20 -8.95 21.97
N ARG A 43 -9.28 -9.88 22.24
CA ARG A 43 -7.96 -9.56 22.80
C ARG A 43 -7.06 -8.90 21.75
N GLU A 44 -7.05 -9.42 20.53
CA GLU A 44 -6.29 -8.82 19.41
C GLU A 44 -6.76 -7.41 19.11
N ILE A 45 -8.07 -7.15 19.13
CA ILE A 45 -8.63 -5.80 18.98
C ILE A 45 -8.07 -4.88 20.08
N GLY A 46 -8.13 -5.31 21.35
CA GLY A 46 -7.59 -4.53 22.45
C GLY A 46 -6.09 -4.23 22.31
N PHE A 47 -5.29 -5.22 21.90
CA PHE A 47 -3.85 -5.02 21.66
C PHE A 47 -3.60 -4.02 20.54
N LEU A 48 -4.32 -4.13 19.42
CA LEU A 48 -4.16 -3.22 18.29
C LEU A 48 -4.61 -1.79 18.63
N GLU A 49 -5.66 -1.63 19.42
CA GLU A 49 -6.10 -0.31 19.90
C GLU A 49 -5.04 0.33 20.82
N GLU A 50 -4.45 -0.44 21.73
CA GLU A 50 -3.36 0.01 22.60
C GLU A 50 -2.09 0.36 21.80
N GLU A 51 -1.69 -0.48 20.84
CA GLU A 51 -0.57 -0.22 19.94
C GLU A 51 -0.79 1.07 19.15
N LEU A 52 -1.99 1.27 18.59
CA LEU A 52 -2.31 2.48 17.83
C LEU A 52 -2.23 3.73 18.70
N GLN A 53 -2.79 3.69 19.92
CA GLN A 53 -2.70 4.80 20.86
C GLN A 53 -1.24 5.11 21.23
N SER A 54 -0.39 4.09 21.36
CA SER A 54 1.04 4.28 21.60
C SER A 54 1.73 4.99 20.43
N LEU A 55 1.42 4.59 19.19
CA LEU A 55 2.03 5.14 17.97
C LEU A 55 1.68 6.61 17.75
N ASP A 56 0.47 7.04 18.11
CA ASP A 56 0.04 8.46 18.00
C ASP A 56 0.91 9.39 18.87
N THR A 57 1.51 8.86 19.94
CA THR A 57 2.40 9.63 20.83
C THR A 57 3.87 9.61 20.38
N LEU A 58 4.23 8.74 19.43
CA LEU A 58 5.61 8.60 18.99
C LEU A 58 6.04 9.72 18.04
N HIS A 59 7.27 10.16 18.20
CA HIS A 59 7.89 11.09 17.26
C HIS A 59 8.21 10.42 15.92
N PRO A 60 8.25 11.19 14.82
CA PRO A 60 8.69 10.68 13.54
C PRO A 60 10.06 10.00 13.64
N ALA A 61 10.22 8.87 12.96
CA ALA A 61 11.47 8.11 12.96
C ALA A 61 12.69 8.96 12.52
N SER A 62 12.48 9.98 11.68
CA SER A 62 13.52 10.93 11.26
C SER A 62 14.15 11.68 12.44
N LYS A 63 13.36 12.05 13.45
CA LYS A 63 13.85 12.74 14.65
C LYS A 63 14.74 11.82 15.47
N CYS A 64 14.27 10.59 15.74
CA CYS A 64 15.05 9.56 16.43
C CYS A 64 16.38 9.27 15.71
N CYS A 65 16.34 9.08 14.39
CA CYS A 65 17.55 8.83 13.59
C CYS A 65 18.54 10.01 13.63
N LYS A 66 18.04 11.26 13.64
CA LYS A 66 18.89 12.45 13.75
C LYS A 66 19.59 12.53 15.10
N GLU A 67 18.86 12.28 16.19
CA GLU A 67 19.41 12.29 17.55
C GLU A 67 20.52 11.23 17.71
N ILE A 68 20.30 10.01 17.19
CA ILE A 68 21.31 8.94 17.19
C ILE A 68 22.52 9.35 16.33
N HIS A 69 22.29 9.90 15.14
CA HIS A 69 23.36 10.34 14.24
C HIS A 69 24.23 11.43 14.87
N GLU A 70 23.62 12.43 15.50
CA GLU A 70 24.34 13.48 16.23
C GLU A 70 25.13 12.92 17.42
N PHE A 71 24.55 11.95 18.13
CA PHE A 71 25.24 11.29 19.25
C PHE A 71 26.49 10.53 18.78
N MET A 72 26.37 9.75 17.71
CA MET A 72 27.50 9.05 17.10
C MET A 72 28.54 10.01 16.52
N GLY A 73 28.11 11.16 15.99
CA GLY A 73 29.03 12.20 15.51
C GLY A 73 29.84 12.86 16.63
N LYS A 74 29.23 13.06 17.81
CA LYS A 74 29.91 13.62 18.99
C LYS A 74 30.86 12.63 19.66
N ASN A 75 30.55 11.33 19.58
CA ASN A 75 31.34 10.25 20.17
C ASN A 75 31.77 9.26 19.07
N PRO A 76 32.75 9.63 18.22
CA PRO A 76 33.20 8.73 17.17
C PRO A 76 33.87 7.49 17.78
N ASP A 77 33.52 6.31 17.27
CA ASP A 77 34.12 5.05 17.69
C ASP A 77 35.60 5.03 17.29
N PRO A 78 36.55 4.84 18.24
CA PRO A 78 37.97 4.79 17.94
C PRO A 78 38.38 3.61 17.04
N LEU A 79 37.56 2.57 16.93
CA LEU A 79 37.80 1.42 16.06
C LEU A 79 37.24 1.62 14.65
N ILE A 80 36.28 2.54 14.49
CA ILE A 80 35.71 2.87 13.20
C ILE A 80 36.47 4.06 12.64
N HIS A 81 37.56 3.77 11.94
CA HIS A 81 38.17 4.73 11.03
C HIS A 81 37.17 5.00 9.91
N LEU A 82 36.26 5.95 10.11
CA LEU A 82 35.39 6.48 9.07
C LEU A 82 36.27 7.26 8.06
N ASP A 83 36.99 6.54 7.20
CA ASP A 83 37.45 7.08 5.91
C ASP A 83 36.26 7.13 4.93
N LEU A 84 35.11 7.58 5.44
CA LEU A 84 34.02 8.10 4.62
C LEU A 84 34.53 9.42 4.04
N LYS A 85 35.49 9.32 3.11
CA LYS A 85 35.58 10.24 1.99
C LYS A 85 34.17 10.33 1.48
N VAL A 86 33.52 11.43 1.84
CA VAL A 86 32.30 11.91 1.22
C VAL A 86 32.58 11.84 -0.27
N HIS A 87 32.17 10.74 -0.90
CA HIS A 87 32.41 10.53 -2.32
C HIS A 87 31.74 11.72 -2.97
N ARG A 88 32.54 12.44 -3.75
CA ARG A 88 32.39 13.85 -4.13
C ARG A 88 31.22 14.07 -5.09
N SER A 89 30.05 13.48 -4.84
CA SER A 89 28.77 13.75 -5.47
C SER A 89 28.36 15.21 -5.27
N SER A 90 28.97 15.90 -4.30
CA SER A 90 29.02 17.36 -4.20
C SER A 90 29.31 18.04 -5.54
N ARG A 91 30.11 17.48 -6.47
CA ARG A 91 30.32 18.14 -7.77
C ARG A 91 29.09 18.07 -8.67
N PHE A 92 28.38 16.95 -8.66
CA PHE A 92 27.13 16.80 -9.40
C PHE A 92 26.03 17.69 -8.81
N TRP A 93 25.89 17.68 -7.48
CA TRP A 93 24.92 18.54 -6.78
C TRP A 93 25.28 20.03 -6.87
N LYS A 94 26.56 20.42 -6.75
CA LYS A 94 27.00 21.80 -7.00
C LYS A 94 26.78 22.22 -8.45
N TRP A 95 26.96 21.31 -9.41
CA TRP A 95 26.68 21.55 -10.82
C TRP A 95 25.17 21.76 -11.09
N LEU A 96 24.31 20.96 -10.46
CA LEU A 96 22.86 21.14 -10.50
C LEU A 96 22.41 22.47 -9.88
N CYS A 97 22.89 22.80 -8.67
CA CYS A 97 22.55 24.07 -8.00
C CYS A 97 23.07 25.30 -8.76
N SER A 98 24.26 25.22 -9.37
CA SER A 98 24.83 26.31 -10.17
C SER A 98 24.04 26.58 -11.46
N LYS A 99 23.35 25.56 -12.01
CA LYS A 99 22.41 25.74 -13.12
C LYS A 99 21.04 26.24 -12.64
N ALA A 100 20.55 25.78 -11.49
CA ALA A 100 19.26 26.21 -10.95
C ALA A 100 19.24 27.71 -10.57
N VAL A 101 20.36 28.26 -10.07
CA VAL A 101 20.48 29.71 -9.78
C VAL A 101 20.46 30.57 -11.05
N ARG A 102 20.80 30.02 -12.23
CA ARG A 102 20.72 30.75 -13.51
C ARG A 102 19.40 30.59 -14.25
N VAL A 103 18.51 29.72 -13.79
CA VAL A 103 17.16 29.57 -14.36
C VAL A 103 16.15 30.04 -13.32
N ALA A 104 16.34 31.27 -12.83
CA ALA A 104 15.22 32.07 -12.39
C ALA A 104 14.44 32.46 -13.66
N VAL A 105 13.65 31.52 -14.19
CA VAL A 105 12.64 31.86 -15.19
C VAL A 105 11.62 32.72 -14.45
N PRO A 106 11.40 33.98 -14.85
CA PRO A 106 10.34 34.78 -14.26
C PRO A 106 9.03 34.02 -14.43
N ALA A 107 8.22 33.93 -13.38
CA ALA A 107 6.93 33.23 -13.36
C ALA A 107 5.96 33.61 -14.51
N VAL A 108 6.27 34.69 -15.24
CA VAL A 108 5.58 35.19 -16.43
C VAL A 108 5.83 34.38 -17.71
N ALA A 109 6.95 33.65 -17.82
CA ALA A 109 7.28 32.87 -19.02
C ALA A 109 6.73 31.43 -18.97
N ALA A 110 6.52 30.88 -17.77
CA ALA A 110 5.93 29.56 -17.60
C ALA A 110 4.47 29.52 -18.08
N THR A 111 3.70 30.59 -17.84
CA THR A 111 2.31 30.72 -18.31
C THR A 111 2.22 30.89 -19.83
N ALA A 112 3.20 31.55 -20.47
CA ALA A 112 3.22 31.73 -21.93
C ALA A 112 3.43 30.41 -22.69
N ILE A 113 4.24 29.49 -22.15
CA ILE A 113 4.44 28.17 -22.77
C ILE A 113 3.17 27.32 -22.61
N THR A 114 2.50 27.35 -21.45
CA THR A 114 1.26 26.58 -21.24
C THR A 114 0.09 27.09 -22.08
N THR A 115 0.00 28.39 -22.36
CA THR A 115 -1.06 28.96 -23.22
C THR A 115 -0.79 28.77 -24.71
N ALA A 116 0.49 28.76 -25.14
CA ALA A 116 0.85 28.51 -26.53
C ALA A 116 0.50 27.08 -26.99
N TRP A 117 0.62 26.07 -26.09
CA TRP A 117 0.15 24.71 -26.39
C TRP A 117 -1.38 24.56 -26.36
N ARG A 118 -2.10 25.47 -25.69
CA ARG A 118 -3.58 25.47 -25.65
C ARG A 118 -4.21 26.09 -26.90
N ASN A 119 -3.48 26.95 -27.62
CA ASN A 119 -3.98 27.71 -28.78
C ASN A 119 -3.17 27.43 -30.06
N VAL A 120 -2.82 26.17 -30.33
CA VAL A 120 -2.39 25.78 -31.69
C VAL A 120 -3.64 25.73 -32.58
N PRO A 121 -3.75 26.58 -33.62
CA PRO A 121 -4.89 26.56 -34.53
C PRO A 121 -4.91 25.22 -35.27
N SER A 122 -6.05 24.54 -35.15
CA SER A 122 -6.28 23.19 -35.63
C SER A 122 -6.69 23.20 -37.10
N ASP A 123 -5.86 23.75 -37.99
CA ASP A 123 -6.14 23.73 -39.43
C ASP A 123 -5.09 22.92 -40.18
N HIS A 124 -5.59 21.82 -40.74
CA HIS A 124 -4.93 20.86 -41.64
C HIS A 124 -3.92 19.91 -40.98
N VAL A 125 -4.43 18.79 -40.46
CA VAL A 125 -4.26 17.43 -41.01
C VAL A 125 -4.93 16.47 -40.02
N ALA A 126 -5.89 15.68 -40.51
CA ALA A 126 -6.55 14.62 -39.77
C ALA A 126 -5.56 13.49 -39.43
N ILE A 127 -4.75 13.68 -38.39
CA ILE A 127 -4.02 12.57 -37.75
C ILE A 127 -4.89 12.06 -36.62
N SER A 128 -5.37 10.82 -36.82
CA SER A 128 -6.13 10.00 -35.89
C SER A 128 -5.88 10.34 -34.41
N GLN A 129 -6.94 10.82 -33.74
CA GLN A 129 -6.92 11.30 -32.35
C GLN A 129 -6.63 10.21 -31.31
N ASN A 130 -6.37 8.97 -31.73
CA ASN A 130 -6.14 7.81 -30.89
C ASN A 130 -4.81 7.10 -31.18
N SER A 131 -3.73 7.86 -31.38
CA SER A 131 -2.41 7.27 -31.56
C SER A 131 -1.74 6.98 -30.21
N PRO A 132 -1.17 5.77 -30.00
CA PRO A 132 -0.45 5.42 -28.77
C PRO A 132 0.72 6.37 -28.49
N VAL A 133 1.25 7.01 -29.53
CA VAL A 133 2.33 7.99 -29.46
C VAL A 133 1.94 9.21 -28.62
N ARG A 134 0.69 9.72 -28.72
CA ARG A 134 0.26 10.87 -27.91
C ARG A 134 0.16 10.51 -26.42
N ASN A 135 -0.31 9.31 -26.11
CA ASN A 135 -0.42 8.85 -24.73
C ASN A 135 0.97 8.61 -24.12
N VAL A 136 1.92 8.08 -24.91
CA VAL A 136 3.32 7.94 -24.50
C VAL A 136 3.95 9.32 -24.27
N VAL A 137 3.77 10.26 -25.19
CA VAL A 137 4.28 11.64 -25.02
C VAL A 137 3.68 12.29 -23.78
N HIS A 138 2.37 12.17 -23.57
CA HIS A 138 1.71 12.73 -22.38
C HIS A 138 2.20 12.06 -21.10
N ALA A 139 2.31 10.73 -21.06
CA ALA A 139 2.81 10.00 -19.89
C ALA A 139 4.27 10.35 -19.56
N VAL A 140 5.13 10.51 -20.58
CA VAL A 140 6.52 10.95 -20.41
C VAL A 140 6.57 12.37 -19.87
N VAL A 141 5.77 13.28 -20.43
CA VAL A 141 5.71 14.68 -19.97
C VAL A 141 5.20 14.76 -18.53
N THR A 142 4.11 14.06 -18.19
CA THR A 142 3.58 14.01 -16.82
C THR A 142 4.58 13.37 -15.85
N GLY A 143 5.25 12.29 -16.25
CA GLY A 143 6.29 11.63 -15.45
C GLY A 143 7.48 12.53 -15.17
N LEU A 144 7.93 13.31 -16.16
CA LEU A 144 9.00 14.30 -15.99
C LEU A 144 8.58 15.43 -15.04
N ILE A 145 7.34 15.92 -15.13
CA ILE A 145 6.82 16.95 -14.21
C ILE A 145 6.82 16.43 -12.77
N LEU A 146 6.28 15.24 -12.52
CA LEU A 146 6.25 14.64 -11.19
C LEU A 146 7.66 14.35 -10.63
N LEU A 147 8.61 13.97 -11.50
CA LEU A 147 10.00 13.79 -11.11
C LEU A 147 10.63 15.12 -10.69
N VAL A 148 10.38 16.20 -11.44
CA VAL A 148 10.86 17.54 -11.09
C VAL A 148 10.26 18.00 -9.78
N GLU A 149 8.95 17.82 -9.54
CA GLU A 149 8.30 18.16 -8.27
C GLU A 149 8.90 17.36 -7.10
N ARG A 150 9.10 16.05 -7.25
CA ARG A 150 9.75 15.23 -6.21
C ARG A 150 11.19 15.67 -5.95
N LEU A 151 11.95 16.05 -6.96
CA LEU A 151 13.31 16.55 -6.80
C LEU A 151 13.35 17.95 -6.17
N LEU A 152 12.36 18.80 -6.43
CA LEU A 152 12.21 20.10 -5.77
C LEU A 152 11.85 19.95 -4.30
N VAL A 153 10.90 19.07 -3.96
CA VAL A 153 10.55 18.74 -2.57
C VAL A 153 11.73 18.11 -1.84
N PHE A 154 12.44 17.19 -2.49
CA PHE A 154 13.67 16.61 -1.93
C PHE A 154 14.74 17.68 -1.70
N SER A 155 14.91 18.63 -2.62
CA SER A 155 15.86 19.73 -2.49
C SER A 155 15.47 20.71 -1.37
N GLN A 156 14.17 20.97 -1.15
CA GLN A 156 13.69 21.76 -0.01
C GLN A 156 13.93 21.01 1.30
N ASN A 157 13.60 19.73 1.36
CA ASN A 157 13.82 18.89 2.54
C ASN A 157 15.32 18.76 2.90
N VAL A 158 16.21 18.69 1.90
CA VAL A 158 17.66 18.70 2.12
C VAL A 158 18.17 20.08 2.53
N ARG A 159 17.60 21.17 2.00
CA ARG A 159 17.96 22.55 2.39
C ARG A 159 17.56 22.84 3.85
N GLU A 160 16.41 22.35 4.29
CA GLU A 160 15.97 22.47 5.69
C GLU A 160 16.79 21.59 6.65
N ASN A 161 17.40 20.51 6.16
CA ASN A 161 18.31 19.67 6.96
C ASN A 161 19.78 20.14 6.98
N ILE A 162 20.18 21.13 6.17
CA ILE A 162 21.57 21.67 6.12
C ILE A 162 21.70 23.02 6.84
N VAL A 163 20.59 23.71 7.14
CA VAL A 163 20.59 24.93 7.98
C VAL A 163 20.11 24.58 9.40
N VAL A 164 20.81 23.65 10.06
CA VAL A 164 20.86 23.47 11.53
C VAL A 164 22.24 22.96 11.88
#